data_AF-A0A7C1VSZ0-F1
#
_entry.id   AF-A0A7C1VSZ0-F1
#
_cell.length_a   1.000
_cell.length_b   1.000
_cell.length_c   1.000
_cell.angle_alpha   90.00
_cell.angle_beta   90.00
_cell.angle_gamma   90.00
#
_symmetry.space_group_name_H-M   'P 1'
#
loop_
_entity.id
_entity.type
_entity.pdbx_description
1 polymer ?
#
loop_
_entity_poly.entity_id
_entity_poly.type
_entity_poly.pdbx_seq_one_letter_code
_entity_poly.pdbx_strand_id
1 'polypeptide(L)'
;MSDIMNAFPSDYLKEADLMGSPKTFTMVSVSVEKVGDDTKPVVHFQEDARGLVLNKTNANTISDVYGRETDDWTGKKIELYPHTTEFQGHMVPCIRVRKPQQAASTPDDPFPGDL
;
A
#
# COMPACT_ATOMS: atom_id res chain seq x y z
N MET A 1 4.39 28.49 -8.88
CA MET A 1 5.68 27.87 -9.27
C MET A 1 5.32 26.53 -9.87
N SER A 2 5.82 26.24 -11.06
CA SER A 2 5.47 25.02 -11.79
C SER A 2 6.33 23.87 -11.27
N ASP A 3 5.80 23.10 -10.32
CA ASP A 3 6.44 21.89 -9.82
C ASP A 3 6.52 20.84 -10.93
N ILE A 4 7.69 20.69 -11.53
CA ILE A 4 7.97 19.69 -12.58
C ILE A 4 7.72 18.25 -12.08
N MET A 5 7.72 18.04 -10.76
CA MET A 5 7.34 16.78 -10.10
C MET A 5 5.83 16.50 -10.13
N ASN A 6 4.99 17.53 -10.35
CA ASN A 6 3.54 17.39 -10.52
C ASN A 6 3.14 17.14 -11.99
N ALA A 7 4.11 17.20 -12.92
CA ALA A 7 3.88 17.07 -14.36
C ALA A 7 3.99 15.62 -14.90
N PHE A 8 4.28 14.64 -14.04
CA PHE A 8 4.20 13.23 -14.44
C PHE A 8 2.75 12.76 -14.30
N PRO A 9 2.08 12.32 -15.39
CA PRO A 9 0.72 11.81 -15.34
C PRO A 9 0.68 10.67 -14.31
N SER A 10 -0.09 10.87 -13.25
CA SER A 10 0.00 10.06 -12.04
C SER A 10 -0.97 8.89 -12.16
N ASP A 11 -0.53 7.83 -12.85
CA ASP A 11 -1.20 6.52 -12.82
C ASP A 11 -1.22 5.89 -11.41
N TYR A 12 -0.45 6.46 -10.48
CA TYR A 12 -0.28 5.96 -9.13
C TYR A 12 -0.87 6.89 -8.05
N LEU A 13 -1.35 6.29 -6.96
CA LEU A 13 -1.83 7.00 -5.77
C LEU A 13 -0.71 7.83 -5.12
N LYS A 14 -1.05 9.06 -4.71
CA LYS A 14 -0.18 10.02 -4.02
C LYS A 14 -0.79 10.42 -2.68
N GLU A 15 0.03 10.90 -1.74
CA GLU A 15 -0.45 11.33 -0.43
C GLU A 15 -1.50 12.45 -0.51
N ALA A 16 -1.40 13.32 -1.52
CA ALA A 16 -2.36 14.39 -1.75
C ALA A 16 -3.78 13.84 -1.95
N ASP A 17 -3.91 12.64 -2.52
CA ASP A 17 -5.20 11.97 -2.74
C ASP A 17 -5.83 11.45 -1.43
N LEU A 18 -4.99 11.12 -0.45
CA LEU A 18 -5.43 10.73 0.88
C LEU A 18 -5.97 11.92 1.68
N MET A 19 -5.78 13.17 1.22
CA MET A 19 -6.20 14.39 1.91
C MET A 19 -5.85 14.38 3.41
N GLY A 20 -4.67 13.87 3.78
CA GLY A 20 -4.24 13.78 5.18
C GLY A 20 -4.89 12.65 5.99
N SER A 21 -5.80 11.87 5.42
CA SER A 21 -6.59 10.85 6.14
C SER A 21 -6.17 9.43 5.75
N PRO A 22 -5.97 8.52 6.72
CA PRO A 22 -5.74 7.12 6.41
C PRO A 22 -6.98 6.49 5.76
N LYS A 23 -6.79 5.77 4.66
CA LYS A 23 -7.87 5.06 3.94
C LYS A 23 -7.50 3.58 3.80
N THR A 24 -8.47 2.72 3.98
CA THR A 24 -8.28 1.27 3.81
C THR A 24 -8.62 0.89 2.37
N PHE A 25 -7.71 0.20 1.69
CA PHE A 25 -7.91 -0.29 0.34
C PHE A 25 -7.80 -1.82 0.30
N THR A 26 -8.57 -2.45 -0.59
CA THR A 26 -8.52 -3.90 -0.81
C THR A 26 -7.60 -4.20 -1.98
N MET A 27 -6.53 -4.96 -1.75
CA MET A 27 -5.56 -5.37 -2.76
C MET A 27 -6.21 -6.40 -3.68
N VAL A 28 -6.15 -6.18 -4.99
CA VAL A 28 -6.71 -7.11 -5.99
C VAL A 28 -5.64 -7.85 -6.78
N SER A 29 -4.49 -7.22 -7.01
CA SER A 29 -3.36 -7.85 -7.67
C SER A 29 -2.10 -7.00 -7.47
N VAL A 30 -0.94 -7.62 -7.62
CA VAL A 30 0.36 -6.94 -7.60
C VAL A 30 1.05 -7.16 -8.94
N SER A 31 1.35 -6.07 -9.64
CA SER A 31 2.02 -6.05 -10.93
C SER A 31 3.35 -5.33 -10.80
N VAL A 32 4.42 -5.82 -11.43
CA VAL A 32 5.70 -5.11 -11.42
C VAL A 32 5.74 -4.17 -12.63
N GLU A 33 5.71 -2.86 -12.38
CA GLU A 33 5.70 -1.84 -13.43
C GLU A 33 6.98 -1.00 -13.40
N LYS A 34 7.34 -0.43 -14.55
CA LYS A 34 8.48 0.47 -14.64
C LYS A 34 8.04 1.88 -14.19
N VAL A 35 8.51 2.30 -13.01
CA VAL A 35 8.22 3.60 -12.41
C VAL A 35 9.45 4.49 -12.54
N GLY A 36 9.47 5.35 -13.56
CA GLY A 36 10.66 6.11 -13.92
C GLY A 36 11.68 5.21 -14.60
N ASP A 37 12.88 5.10 -14.02
CA ASP A 37 13.94 4.21 -14.55
C ASP A 37 14.01 2.86 -13.81
N ASP A 38 13.41 2.76 -12.62
CA ASP A 38 13.39 1.55 -11.80
C ASP A 38 12.12 0.72 -12.03
N THR A 39 12.22 -0.60 -11.88
CA THR A 39 11.06 -1.49 -11.84
C THR A 39 10.60 -1.68 -10.40
N LYS A 40 9.34 -1.35 -10.13
CA LYS A 40 8.77 -1.41 -8.77
C LYS A 40 7.48 -2.23 -8.77
N PRO A 41 7.23 -3.02 -7.72
CA PRO A 41 5.94 -3.66 -7.55
C PRO A 41 4.87 -2.59 -7.29
N VAL A 42 3.76 -2.69 -7.99
CA VAL A 42 2.59 -1.83 -7.92
C VAL A 42 1.42 -2.69 -7.50
N VAL A 43 0.79 -2.35 -6.39
CA VAL A 43 -0.43 -3.03 -5.94
C VAL A 43 -1.64 -2.29 -6.47
N HIS A 44 -2.51 -3.02 -7.15
CA HIS A 44 -3.80 -2.53 -7.60
C HIS A 44 -4.84 -2.76 -6.51
N PHE A 45 -5.79 -1.83 -6.40
CA PHE A 45 -6.87 -1.92 -5.45
C PHE A 45 -8.22 -2.06 -6.14
N GLN A 46 -9.19 -2.62 -5.42
CA GLN A 46 -10.57 -2.68 -5.92
C GLN A 46 -11.27 -1.32 -5.86
N GLU A 47 -10.90 -0.50 -4.87
CA GLU A 47 -11.61 0.75 -4.54
C GLU A 47 -11.13 1.94 -5.36
N ASP A 48 -9.95 1.84 -5.97
CA ASP A 48 -9.37 2.87 -6.85
C ASP A 48 -8.75 2.22 -8.08
N ALA A 49 -8.92 2.85 -9.24
CA ALA A 49 -8.32 2.36 -10.49
C ALA A 49 -6.80 2.55 -10.52
N ARG A 50 -6.25 3.46 -9.69
CA ARG A 50 -4.82 3.73 -9.59
C ARG A 50 -4.15 2.72 -8.67
N GLY A 51 -2.95 2.29 -9.07
CA GLY A 51 -2.11 1.44 -8.25
C GLY A 51 -1.31 2.22 -7.21
N LEU A 52 -0.85 1.55 -6.15
CA LEU A 52 0.18 2.08 -5.27
C LEU A 52 1.52 1.42 -5.55
N VAL A 53 2.51 2.24 -5.85
CA VAL A 53 3.90 1.80 -5.97
C VAL A 53 4.44 1.39 -4.60
N LEU A 54 4.79 0.12 -4.44
CA LEU A 54 5.38 -0.43 -3.23
C LEU A 54 6.91 -0.21 -3.27
N ASN A 55 7.39 0.69 -2.41
CA ASN A 55 8.81 0.74 -2.07
C ASN A 55 9.19 -0.46 -1.19
N LYS A 56 10.49 -0.79 -1.13
CA LYS A 56 11.04 -1.90 -0.32
C LYS A 56 10.47 -1.94 1.10
N THR A 57 10.35 -0.80 1.77
CA THR A 57 9.80 -0.74 3.12
C THR A 57 8.32 -1.10 3.18
N ASN A 58 7.52 -0.63 2.23
CA ASN A 58 6.09 -0.96 2.17
C ASN A 58 5.89 -2.44 1.83
N ALA A 59 6.60 -2.94 0.82
CA ALA A 59 6.57 -4.35 0.45
C ALA A 59 7.00 -5.25 1.63
N ASN A 60 8.04 -4.85 2.38
CA ASN A 60 8.48 -5.59 3.56
C ASN A 60 7.45 -5.57 4.68
N THR A 61 6.78 -4.43 4.93
CA THR A 61 5.68 -4.35 5.91
C THR A 61 4.52 -5.27 5.52
N ILE A 62 4.11 -5.28 4.25
CA ILE A 62 3.03 -6.16 3.79
C ILE A 62 3.49 -7.62 3.86
N SER A 63 4.76 -7.90 3.52
CA SER A 63 5.34 -9.24 3.61
C SER A 63 5.42 -9.77 5.04
N ASP A 64 5.65 -8.89 6.01
CA ASP A 64 5.68 -9.23 7.43
C ASP A 64 4.27 -9.53 7.96
N VAL A 65 3.25 -8.87 7.41
CA VAL A 65 1.84 -9.02 7.83
C VAL A 65 1.15 -10.19 7.15
N TYR A 66 1.31 -10.35 5.83
CA TYR A 66 0.59 -11.31 4.99
C TYR A 66 1.48 -12.41 4.40
N GLY A 67 2.79 -12.38 4.64
CA GLY A 67 3.75 -13.33 4.07
C GLY A 67 4.38 -12.80 2.78
N ARG A 68 5.47 -13.44 2.34
CA ARG A 68 6.28 -12.98 1.19
C ARG A 68 5.62 -13.21 -0.17
N GLU A 69 4.57 -14.02 -0.23
CA GLU A 69 3.86 -14.33 -1.48
C GLU A 69 2.85 -13.22 -1.78
N THR A 70 3.15 -12.44 -2.81
CA THR A 70 2.27 -11.37 -3.31
C THR A 70 0.92 -11.89 -3.79
N ASP A 71 0.85 -13.16 -4.21
CA ASP A 71 -0.39 -13.82 -4.61
C ASP A 71 -1.38 -13.94 -3.43
N ASP A 72 -0.91 -14.18 -2.21
CA ASP A 72 -1.76 -14.24 -1.00
C ASP A 72 -2.30 -12.86 -0.59
N TRP A 73 -1.69 -11.78 -1.10
CA TRP A 73 -2.13 -10.43 -0.78
C TRP A 73 -3.45 -10.09 -1.47
N THR A 74 -3.81 -10.82 -2.52
CA THR A 74 -5.06 -10.66 -3.25
C THR A 74 -6.26 -10.90 -2.33
N GLY A 75 -7.17 -9.93 -2.28
CA GLY A 75 -8.34 -9.93 -1.39
C GLY A 75 -8.06 -9.45 0.04
N LYS A 76 -6.80 -9.17 0.41
CA LYS A 76 -6.47 -8.59 1.72
C LYS A 76 -6.63 -7.07 1.70
N LYS A 77 -6.87 -6.50 2.88
CA LYS A 77 -7.02 -5.05 3.06
C LYS A 77 -5.74 -4.44 3.62
N ILE A 78 -5.36 -3.26 3.17
CA ILE A 78 -4.27 -2.47 3.78
C ILE A 78 -4.73 -1.05 4.02
N GLU A 79 -4.23 -0.44 5.09
CA GLU A 79 -4.47 0.98 5.34
C GLU A 79 -3.31 1.80 4.82
N LEU A 80 -3.63 2.72 3.91
CA LEU A 80 -2.75 3.69 3.33
C LEU A 80 -2.85 4.99 4.10
N TYR A 81 -1.73 5.53 4.55
CA TYR A 81 -1.70 6.82 5.22
C TYR A 81 -0.60 7.72 4.64
N PRO A 82 -0.84 9.03 4.59
CA PRO A 82 0.13 10.00 4.09
C PRO A 82 1.29 10.13 5.07
N HIS A 83 2.50 10.14 4.56
CA HIS A 83 3.74 10.27 5.32
C HIS A 83 4.80 11.02 4.51
N THR A 84 5.94 11.36 5.11
CA THR A 84 7.09 11.94 4.40
C THR A 84 8.31 11.05 4.57
N THR A 85 9.05 10.82 3.51
CA THR A 85 10.32 10.07 3.55
C THR A 85 11.42 10.90 2.94
N GLU A 86 12.64 10.72 3.40
CA GLU A 86 13.80 11.29 2.73
C GLU A 86 14.10 10.45 1.48
N PHE A 87 14.14 11.10 0.32
CA PHE A 87 14.56 10.53 -0.95
C PHE A 87 15.59 11.45 -1.58
N GLN A 88 16.79 10.92 -1.86
CA GLN A 88 17.91 11.68 -2.43
C GLN A 88 18.26 12.97 -1.66
N GLY A 89 18.16 12.95 -0.32
CA GLY A 89 18.45 14.12 0.54
C GLY A 89 17.34 15.17 0.58
N HIS A 90 16.17 14.90 -0.02
CA HIS A 90 14.99 15.75 0.05
C HIS A 90 13.83 15.02 0.74
N MET A 91 13.11 15.73 1.61
CA MET A 91 11.86 15.22 2.18
C MET A 91 10.78 15.22 1.10
N VAL A 92 10.43 14.04 0.62
CA VAL A 92 9.35 13.85 -0.35
C VAL A 92 8.13 13.27 0.35
N PRO A 93 6.93 13.72 -0.01
CA PRO A 93 5.73 13.09 0.50
C PRO A 93 5.55 11.70 -0.13
N CYS A 94 5.02 10.76 0.65
CA CYS A 94 4.89 9.37 0.29
C CYS A 94 3.69 8.72 0.99
N ILE A 95 3.24 7.59 0.45
CA ILE A 95 2.22 6.77 1.10
C ILE A 95 2.91 5.63 1.84
N ARG A 96 2.56 5.47 3.11
CA ARG A 96 2.94 4.31 3.92
C ARG A 96 1.77 3.37 4.06
N VAL A 97 2.11 2.08 4.14
CA VAL A 97 1.16 1.00 4.34
C VAL A 97 1.25 0.49 5.77
N ARG A 98 0.12 0.18 6.39
CA ARG A 98 0.05 -0.55 7.66
C ARG A 98 -1.07 -1.57 7.64
N LYS A 99 -1.01 -2.52 8.56
CA LYS A 99 -2.13 -3.43 8.81
C LYS A 99 -3.38 -2.56 9.06
N PRO A 100 -4.49 -2.81 8.35
CA PRO A 100 -5.71 -2.09 8.65
C PRO A 100 -6.06 -2.45 10.08
N GLN A 101 -6.43 -1.46 10.89
CA GLN A 101 -7.01 -1.75 12.18
C GLN A 101 -8.38 -2.35 11.91
N GLN A 102 -8.39 -3.67 11.68
CA GLN A 102 -9.61 -4.42 11.47
C GLN A 102 -10.44 -4.17 12.72
N ALA A 103 -11.58 -3.49 12.57
CA ALA A 103 -12.63 -3.59 13.58
C ALA A 103 -12.90 -5.09 13.69
N ALA A 104 -12.46 -5.66 14.81
CA ALA A 104 -12.34 -7.09 15.04
C ALA A 104 -13.61 -7.80 14.57
N SER A 105 -13.50 -8.52 13.45
CA SER A 105 -14.38 -9.66 13.22
C SER A 105 -13.68 -10.79 13.94
N THR A 106 -14.13 -10.96 15.18
CA THR A 106 -13.94 -12.04 16.15
C THR A 106 -13.01 -13.20 15.74
N PRO A 107 -12.10 -13.62 16.62
CA PRO A 107 -11.45 -14.92 16.50
C PRO A 107 -12.54 -16.00 16.67
N ASP A 108 -13.03 -16.54 15.56
CA ASP A 108 -13.79 -17.78 15.58
C ASP A 108 -12.79 -18.93 15.45
N ASP A 109 -12.19 -19.27 16.59
CA ASP A 109 -11.76 -20.63 16.83
C ASP A 109 -12.21 -20.96 18.26
N PRO A 110 -13.48 -21.38 18.46
CA PRO A 110 -13.79 -22.18 19.62
C PRO A 110 -13.02 -23.48 19.41
N PHE A 111 -11.85 -23.60 20.06
CA PHE A 111 -11.20 -24.89 20.26
C PHE A 111 -12.29 -25.90 20.64
N PRO A 112 -12.60 -26.90 19.79
CA PRO A 112 -13.52 -27.95 20.20
C PRO A 112 -12.83 -28.68 21.33
N GLY A 113 -13.43 -28.60 22.52
CA GLY A 113 -12.97 -29.36 23.67
C GLY A 113 -12.91 -30.83 23.33
N ASP A 114 -11.77 -31.45 23.61
CA ASP A 114 -11.64 -32.90 23.59
C ASP A 114 -11.01 -33.34 24.93
N LEU A 115 -11.92 -33.91 25.74
CA LEU A 115 -11.76 -34.95 26.78
C LEU A 115 -10.85 -34.71 28.00
#